data_AF-A0A537W0T7-F1
#
_entry.id   AF-A0A537W0T7-F1
#
_cell.length_a   1.000
_cell.length_b   1.000
_cell.length_c   1.000
_cell.angle_alpha   90.00
_cell.angle_beta   90.00
_cell.angle_gamma   90.00
#
_symmetry.space_group_name_H-M   'P 1'
#
loop_
_entity.id
_entity.type
_entity.pdbx_description
1 polymer ?
#
loop_
_entity_poly.entity_id
_entity_poly.type
_entity_poly.pdbx_seq_one_letter_code
_entity_poly.pdbx_strand_id
1 'polypeptide(L)'
;MAAGSAALGRVHLPRDHYAHPQTGIEWWYATGIVRGGDGHRYSVFYTLFRRMGFVLPISHVVDLDTGALVGHSETLAPAVVGTKKLDITVPGGGLRYRQRTNTWQFSAADSAGTYALSLRATPQKRYVLHGGGTGVISQSVAGPSAYYSATRMTARGTIT
;
A
#
# COMPACT_ATOMS: atom_id res chain seq x y z
N MET A 1 22.64 -6.58 -22.11
CA MET A 1 23.51 -5.97 -21.08
C MET A 1 22.75 -6.00 -19.76
N ALA A 2 23.24 -6.75 -18.78
CA ALA A 2 22.67 -6.75 -17.44
C ALA A 2 22.97 -5.40 -16.78
N ALA A 3 21.94 -4.65 -16.42
CA ALA A 3 22.13 -3.45 -15.60
C ALA A 3 22.73 -3.91 -14.26
N GLY A 4 23.96 -3.47 -13.97
CA GLY A 4 24.62 -3.74 -12.70
C GLY A 4 23.74 -3.24 -11.56
N SER A 5 23.41 -4.13 -10.62
CA SER A 5 22.72 -3.73 -9.39
C SER A 5 23.68 -2.84 -8.60
N ALA A 6 23.45 -1.53 -8.64
CA ALA A 6 23.98 -0.64 -7.62
C ALA A 6 23.47 -1.15 -6.26
N ALA A 7 24.34 -1.20 -5.26
CA ALA A 7 23.94 -1.58 -3.90
C ALA A 7 22.81 -0.66 -3.43
N LEU A 8 21.73 -1.25 -2.91
CA LEU A 8 20.62 -0.47 -2.34
C LEU A 8 21.16 0.35 -1.17
N GLY A 9 21.02 1.67 -1.27
CA GLY A 9 21.32 2.59 -0.18
C GLY A 9 20.31 2.50 0.95
N ARG A 10 20.64 3.12 2.08
CA ARG A 10 19.72 3.28 3.22
C ARG A 10 18.41 3.92 2.77
N VAL A 11 17.30 3.50 3.36
CA VAL A 11 15.97 4.13 3.16
C VAL A 11 15.92 5.51 3.84
N HIS A 12 15.47 6.50 3.09
CA HIS A 12 15.31 7.89 3.51
C HIS A 12 13.85 8.34 3.37
N LEU A 13 13.18 8.55 4.50
CA LEU A 13 11.79 9.02 4.52
C LEU A 13 11.75 10.55 4.71
N PRO A 14 10.84 11.29 4.04
CA PRO A 14 9.71 10.79 3.25
C PRO A 14 10.01 10.54 1.77
N ARG A 15 11.25 10.75 1.28
CA ARG A 15 11.61 10.55 -0.13
C ARG A 15 11.19 9.17 -0.63
N ASP A 16 11.48 8.13 0.15
CA ASP A 16 11.22 6.73 -0.20
C ASP A 16 9.79 6.26 0.17
N HIS A 17 8.88 7.21 0.46
CA HIS A 17 7.44 6.93 0.38
C HIS A 17 6.94 6.90 -1.07
N TYR A 18 7.63 7.61 -1.96
CA TYR A 18 7.27 7.76 -3.36
C TYR A 18 7.80 6.59 -4.21
N ALA A 19 7.48 6.59 -5.49
CA ALA A 19 7.85 5.49 -6.38
C ALA A 19 9.35 5.39 -6.62
N HIS A 20 9.81 4.15 -6.89
CA HIS A 20 11.18 3.83 -7.28
C HIS A 20 11.18 3.18 -8.68
N PRO A 21 11.08 3.95 -9.79
CA PRO A 21 10.85 3.40 -11.13
C PRO A 21 11.90 2.41 -11.64
N GLN A 22 13.12 2.51 -11.10
CA GLN A 22 14.28 1.68 -11.41
C GLN A 22 14.20 0.28 -10.77
N THR A 23 13.26 0.02 -9.86
CA THR A 23 13.03 -1.32 -9.31
C THR A 23 12.13 -2.14 -10.24
N GLY A 24 12.33 -3.46 -10.26
CA GLY A 24 11.49 -4.37 -11.02
C GLY A 24 10.09 -4.53 -10.42
N ILE A 25 10.01 -4.59 -9.09
CA ILE A 25 8.78 -4.79 -8.31
C ILE A 25 8.76 -3.79 -7.16
N GLU A 26 7.61 -3.19 -6.93
CA GLU A 26 7.36 -2.27 -5.81
C GLU A 26 5.95 -2.50 -5.27
N TRP A 27 5.77 -2.35 -3.96
CA TRP A 27 4.47 -2.54 -3.32
C TRP A 27 4.23 -1.53 -2.21
N TRP A 28 2.98 -1.09 -2.10
CA TRP A 28 2.44 -0.49 -0.89
C TRP A 28 1.36 -1.43 -0.36
N TYR A 29 1.60 -2.01 0.80
CA TYR A 29 0.76 -3.03 1.39
C TYR A 29 0.24 -2.55 2.75
N ALA A 30 -1.06 -2.65 2.96
CA ALA A 30 -1.73 -2.30 4.20
C ALA A 30 -2.64 -3.44 4.65
N THR A 31 -2.55 -3.77 5.93
CA THR A 31 -3.54 -4.60 6.62
C THR A 31 -3.97 -3.96 7.92
N GLY A 32 -5.21 -4.23 8.30
CA GLY A 32 -5.72 -3.78 9.58
C GLY A 32 -7.08 -4.37 9.89
N ILE A 33 -7.42 -4.33 11.18
CA ILE A 33 -8.78 -4.59 11.65
C ILE A 33 -9.41 -3.23 11.91
N VAL A 34 -10.57 -2.99 11.31
CA VAL A 34 -11.39 -1.79 11.57
C VAL A 34 -12.71 -2.21 12.20
N ARG A 35 -13.33 -1.29 12.95
CA ARG A 35 -14.66 -1.49 13.52
C ARG A 35 -15.67 -0.66 12.74
N GLY A 36 -16.73 -1.30 12.25
CA GLY A 36 -17.83 -0.65 11.55
C GLY A 36 -18.73 0.15 12.48
N GLY A 37 -19.57 1.00 11.88
CA GLY A 37 -20.62 1.74 12.61
C GLY A 37 -21.74 0.82 13.12
N ASP A 38 -21.92 -0.32 12.46
CA ASP A 38 -22.75 -1.47 12.88
C ASP A 38 -22.21 -2.23 14.10
N GLY A 39 -20.98 -1.91 14.53
CA GLY A 39 -20.32 -2.56 15.66
C GLY A 39 -19.49 -3.79 15.28
N HIS A 40 -19.61 -4.28 14.04
CA HIS A 40 -18.87 -5.43 13.53
C HIS A 40 -17.38 -5.11 13.34
N ARG A 41 -16.55 -6.15 13.31
CA ARG A 41 -15.11 -6.04 12.99
C ARG A 41 -14.85 -6.51 11.57
N TYR A 42 -14.02 -5.76 10.84
CA TYR A 42 -13.66 -6.07 9.47
C TYR A 42 -12.15 -6.19 9.33
N SER A 43 -11.68 -7.28 8.75
CA SER A 43 -10.31 -7.41 8.25
C SER A 43 -10.22 -6.71 6.91
N VAL A 44 -9.31 -5.75 6.80
CA VAL A 44 -9.03 -5.04 5.55
C VAL A 44 -7.63 -5.41 5.08
N PHE A 45 -7.55 -5.85 3.84
CA PHE A 45 -6.32 -6.03 3.08
C PHE A 45 -6.34 -5.09 1.88
N TYR A 46 -5.26 -4.34 1.68
CA TYR A 46 -5.05 -3.52 0.50
C TYR A 46 -3.60 -3.68 0.02
N THR A 47 -3.41 -3.83 -1.28
CA THR A 47 -2.08 -3.72 -1.91
C THR A 47 -2.16 -2.88 -3.17
N LEU A 48 -1.16 -2.02 -3.40
CA LEU A 48 -0.87 -1.49 -4.73
C LEU A 48 0.45 -2.12 -5.18
N PHE A 49 0.40 -3.06 -6.13
CA PHE A 49 1.60 -3.55 -6.79
C PHE A 49 1.95 -2.67 -7.97
N ARG A 50 3.23 -2.38 -8.17
CA ARG A 50 3.75 -1.67 -9.33
C ARG A 50 4.81 -2.52 -10.01
N ARG A 51 4.64 -2.73 -11.32
CA ARG A 51 5.61 -3.42 -12.17
C ARG A 51 5.54 -2.86 -13.58
N MET A 52 6.69 -2.43 -14.12
CA MET A 52 6.87 -2.07 -15.53
C MET A 52 5.74 -1.20 -16.15
N GLY A 53 5.45 -0.03 -15.56
CA GLY A 53 4.45 0.90 -16.10
C GLY A 53 2.99 0.52 -15.85
N PHE A 54 2.76 -0.58 -15.11
CA PHE A 54 1.44 -0.98 -14.64
C PHE A 54 1.37 -0.90 -13.12
N VAL A 55 0.14 -0.70 -12.65
CA VAL A 55 -0.22 -0.88 -11.25
C VAL A 55 -1.41 -1.82 -11.12
N LEU A 56 -1.50 -2.49 -9.98
CA LEU A 56 -2.55 -3.42 -9.62
C LEU A 56 -2.99 -3.11 -8.19
N PRO A 57 -3.98 -2.22 -7.99
CA PRO A 57 -4.70 -2.13 -6.74
C PRO A 57 -5.50 -3.41 -6.49
N ILE A 58 -5.28 -4.00 -5.33
CA ILE A 58 -5.98 -5.16 -4.81
C ILE A 58 -6.58 -4.76 -3.47
N SER A 59 -7.84 -5.09 -3.27
CA SER A 59 -8.49 -4.96 -1.97
C SER A 59 -9.32 -6.19 -1.65
N HIS A 60 -9.38 -6.53 -0.37
CA HIS A 60 -10.16 -7.65 0.13
C HIS A 60 -10.62 -7.33 1.56
N VAL A 61 -11.93 -7.43 1.80
CA VAL A 61 -12.52 -7.12 3.10
C VAL A 61 -13.39 -8.29 3.56
N VAL A 62 -13.16 -8.75 4.77
CA VAL A 62 -13.92 -9.84 5.40
C VAL A 62 -14.52 -9.33 6.70
N ASP A 63 -15.81 -9.59 6.92
CA ASP A 63 -16.44 -9.45 8.22
C ASP A 63 -15.90 -10.57 9.13
N LEU A 64 -15.21 -10.19 10.19
CA LEU A 64 -14.57 -11.12 11.13
C LEU A 64 -15.55 -11.75 12.12
N ASP A 65 -16.74 -11.18 12.26
CA ASP A 65 -17.75 -11.68 13.17
C ASP A 65 -18.64 -12.72 12.48
N THR A 66 -18.87 -12.60 11.17
CA THR A 66 -19.65 -13.57 10.36
C THR A 66 -18.80 -14.47 9.47
N GLY A 67 -17.56 -14.08 9.16
CA GLY A 67 -16.71 -14.74 8.17
C GLY A 67 -17.07 -14.41 6.71
N ALA A 68 -18.07 -13.55 6.48
CA ALA A 68 -18.52 -13.22 5.14
C ALA A 68 -17.52 -12.33 4.39
N LEU A 69 -17.34 -12.62 3.10
CA LEU A 69 -16.67 -11.71 2.18
C LEU A 69 -17.55 -10.47 1.98
N VAL A 70 -17.03 -9.30 2.38
CA VAL A 70 -17.70 -8.02 2.14
C VAL A 70 -17.42 -7.53 0.73
N GLY A 71 -16.18 -7.69 0.27
CA GLY A 71 -15.84 -7.31 -1.09
C GLY A 71 -14.40 -7.59 -1.46
N HIS A 72 -14.18 -7.71 -2.77
CA HIS A 72 -12.89 -7.92 -3.38
C HIS A 72 -12.81 -7.15 -4.69
N SER A 73 -11.67 -6.51 -4.94
CA SER A 73 -11.40 -5.84 -6.21
C SER A 73 -9.95 -6.06 -6.59
N GLU A 74 -9.72 -6.32 -7.88
CA GLU A 74 -8.41 -6.42 -8.49
C GLU A 74 -8.50 -5.90 -9.92
N THR A 75 -7.75 -4.85 -10.25
CA THR A 75 -7.82 -4.26 -11.60
C THR A 75 -6.45 -3.80 -12.03
N LEU A 76 -5.92 -4.41 -13.09
CA LEU A 76 -4.67 -3.98 -13.71
C LEU A 76 -4.91 -2.71 -14.51
N ALA A 77 -4.07 -1.70 -14.31
CA ALA A 77 -4.15 -0.44 -15.05
C ALA A 77 -2.75 0.07 -15.44
N PRO A 78 -2.58 0.65 -16.64
CA PRO A 78 -1.37 1.39 -16.97
C PRO A 78 -1.29 2.64 -16.09
N ALA A 79 -0.14 2.87 -15.45
CA ALA A 79 0.09 4.07 -14.67
C ALA A 79 1.56 4.37 -14.42
N VAL A 80 1.85 5.67 -14.26
CA VAL A 80 3.13 6.16 -13.76
C VAL A 80 2.93 6.64 -12.33
N VAL A 81 3.65 6.04 -11.40
CA VAL A 81 3.65 6.47 -9.99
C VAL A 81 4.74 7.54 -9.81
N GLY A 82 4.40 8.64 -9.15
CA GLY A 82 5.30 9.79 -9.02
C GLY A 82 6.47 9.54 -8.08
N THR A 83 7.63 10.10 -8.42
CA THR A 83 8.89 10.00 -7.64
C THR A 83 9.07 11.14 -6.62
N LYS A 84 8.22 12.17 -6.71
CA LYS A 84 8.23 13.34 -5.80
C LYS A 84 6.91 13.50 -5.04
N LYS A 85 5.88 12.75 -5.43
CA LYS A 85 4.53 12.77 -4.89
C LYS A 85 3.89 11.41 -5.17
N LEU A 86 3.23 10.84 -4.16
CA LEU A 86 2.41 9.64 -4.31
C LEU A 86 0.94 10.05 -4.26
N ASP A 87 0.30 10.06 -5.42
CA ASP A 87 -1.11 10.40 -5.62
C ASP A 87 -1.54 9.77 -6.94
N ILE A 88 -2.01 8.52 -6.86
CA ILE A 88 -2.40 7.71 -8.00
C ILE A 88 -3.86 7.29 -7.85
N THR A 89 -4.60 7.45 -8.94
CA THR A 89 -5.97 6.96 -9.09
C THR A 89 -6.07 6.30 -10.45
N VAL A 90 -6.58 5.07 -10.45
CA VAL A 90 -6.76 4.22 -11.62
C VAL A 90 -8.12 3.49 -11.51
N PRO A 91 -8.61 2.84 -12.58
CA PRO A 91 -9.70 1.87 -12.41
C PRO A 91 -9.39 0.86 -11.31
N GLY A 92 -10.37 0.59 -10.46
CA GLY A 92 -10.24 -0.33 -9.33
C GLY A 92 -9.62 0.24 -8.06
N GLY A 93 -9.04 1.45 -8.06
CA GLY A 93 -8.56 2.06 -6.83
C GLY A 93 -7.47 3.12 -6.96
N GLY A 94 -6.81 3.38 -5.83
CA GLY A 94 -5.80 4.43 -5.74
C GLY A 94 -5.09 4.50 -4.40
N LEU A 95 -3.98 5.22 -4.39
CA LEU A 95 -3.13 5.44 -3.23
C LEU A 95 -2.64 6.87 -3.20
N ARG A 96 -2.73 7.51 -2.04
CA ARG A 96 -2.22 8.87 -1.83
C ARG A 96 -1.50 8.98 -0.50
N TYR A 97 -0.36 9.67 -0.50
CA TYR A 97 0.33 10.09 0.71
C TYR A 97 0.39 11.62 0.81
N ARG A 98 0.00 12.14 1.98
CA ARG A 98 0.07 13.57 2.32
C ARG A 98 1.16 13.81 3.34
N GLN A 99 2.32 14.28 2.87
CA GLN A 99 3.51 14.51 3.71
C GLN A 99 3.24 15.46 4.88
N ARG A 100 2.52 16.57 4.66
CA ARG A 100 2.23 17.58 5.70
C ARG A 100 1.52 16.99 6.94
N THR A 101 0.66 16.00 6.75
CA THR A 101 -0.14 15.41 7.83
C THR A 101 0.27 13.97 8.14
N ASN A 102 1.30 13.44 7.48
CA ASN A 102 1.71 12.04 7.53
C ASN A 102 0.52 11.06 7.32
N THR A 103 -0.37 11.38 6.38
CA THR A 103 -1.62 10.63 6.16
C THR A 103 -1.55 9.85 4.85
N TRP A 104 -1.91 8.57 4.93
CA TRP A 104 -2.12 7.69 3.81
C TRP A 104 -3.60 7.59 3.50
N GLN A 105 -3.97 7.55 2.22
CA GLN A 105 -5.32 7.29 1.77
C GLN A 105 -5.29 6.13 0.79
N PHE A 106 -6.08 5.10 1.10
CA PHE A 106 -6.26 3.90 0.30
C PHE A 106 -7.68 3.92 -0.25
N SER A 107 -7.83 3.67 -1.54
CA SER A 107 -9.13 3.52 -2.18
C SER A 107 -9.15 2.30 -3.08
N ALA A 108 -10.27 1.59 -3.10
CA ALA A 108 -10.52 0.48 -4.00
C ALA A 108 -11.99 0.41 -4.36
N ALA A 109 -12.33 -0.15 -5.51
CA ALA A 109 -13.71 -0.43 -5.89
C ALA A 109 -13.74 -1.58 -6.90
N ASP A 110 -14.80 -2.39 -6.88
CA ASP A 110 -15.02 -3.37 -7.94
C ASP A 110 -15.62 -2.68 -9.19
N SER A 111 -15.62 -3.41 -10.32
CA SER A 111 -16.20 -2.91 -11.56
C SER A 111 -17.72 -2.98 -11.59
N ALA A 112 -18.34 -3.77 -10.70
CA ALA A 112 -19.78 -3.94 -10.60
C ALA A 112 -20.46 -2.81 -9.80
N GLY A 113 -19.68 -2.01 -9.06
CA GLY A 113 -20.21 -0.98 -8.16
C GLY A 113 -20.83 -1.54 -6.88
N THR A 114 -20.57 -2.81 -6.57
CA THR A 114 -21.08 -3.49 -5.37
C THR A 114 -20.14 -3.39 -4.18
N TYR A 115 -18.90 -2.96 -4.41
CA TYR A 115 -17.91 -2.81 -3.37
C TYR A 115 -17.07 -1.54 -3.59
N ALA A 116 -16.87 -0.77 -2.52
CA ALA A 116 -15.89 0.29 -2.45
C ALA A 116 -15.26 0.43 -1.06
N LEU A 117 -13.97 0.77 -1.05
CA LEU A 117 -13.17 1.07 0.12
C LEU A 117 -12.60 2.49 -0.01
N SER A 118 -12.68 3.27 1.07
CA SER A 118 -11.96 4.53 1.18
C SER A 118 -11.50 4.72 2.61
N LEU A 119 -10.21 4.51 2.89
CA LEU A 119 -9.63 4.63 4.22
C LEU A 119 -8.54 5.71 4.24
N ARG A 120 -8.59 6.57 5.25
CA ARG A 120 -7.47 7.44 5.63
C ARG A 120 -6.81 6.89 6.88
N ALA A 121 -5.50 6.68 6.83
CA ALA A 121 -4.73 6.15 7.93
C ALA A 121 -3.52 7.03 8.26
N THR A 122 -3.24 7.19 9.56
CA THR A 122 -2.09 7.97 10.05
C THR A 122 -1.27 7.09 11.00
N PRO A 123 0.05 6.91 10.78
CA PRO A 123 0.91 6.18 11.72
C PRO A 123 0.93 6.87 13.09
N GLN A 124 0.79 6.09 14.17
CA GLN A 124 0.91 6.57 15.55
C GLN A 124 2.32 6.42 16.12
N LYS A 125 3.24 5.85 15.33
CA LYS A 125 4.64 5.61 15.69
C LYS A 125 5.55 6.03 14.54
N ARG A 126 6.83 6.20 14.86
CA ARG A 126 7.89 6.33 13.84
C ARG A 126 7.87 5.13 12.91
N TYR A 127 8.15 5.37 11.64
CA TYR A 127 8.36 4.30 10.67
C TYR A 127 9.52 3.40 11.12
N VAL A 128 9.33 2.10 10.95
CA VAL A 128 10.34 1.08 11.26
C VAL A 128 11.12 0.80 9.98
N LEU A 129 12.41 1.10 9.97
CA LEU A 129 13.32 0.68 8.90
C LEU A 129 13.80 -0.74 9.22
N HIS A 130 13.52 -1.70 8.35
CA HIS A 130 13.96 -3.10 8.54
C HIS A 130 15.48 -3.24 8.34
N GLY A 131 16.03 -4.46 8.49
CA GLY A 131 17.44 -4.71 8.19
C GLY A 131 18.40 -3.93 9.09
N GLY A 132 18.18 -4.00 10.41
CA GLY A 132 19.02 -3.32 11.39
C GLY A 132 18.91 -1.78 11.34
N GLY A 133 17.81 -1.23 10.83
CA GLY A 133 17.60 0.23 10.76
C GLY A 133 18.11 0.90 9.47
N THR A 134 18.60 0.11 8.52
CA THR A 134 19.00 0.58 7.18
C THR A 134 17.80 0.67 6.22
N GLY A 135 16.77 -0.13 6.47
CA GLY A 135 15.67 -0.33 5.53
C GLY A 135 16.07 -1.21 4.35
N VAL A 136 17.20 -1.92 4.39
CA VAL A 136 17.63 -2.85 3.35
C VAL A 136 17.67 -4.25 3.92
N ILE A 137 16.96 -5.18 3.29
CA ILE A 137 16.90 -6.58 3.72
C ILE A 137 17.25 -7.52 2.58
N SER A 138 17.76 -8.70 2.89
CA SER A 138 18.01 -9.77 1.93
C SER A 138 17.14 -10.96 2.30
N GLN A 139 16.00 -11.12 1.61
CA GLN A 139 15.01 -12.16 1.94
C GLN A 139 15.00 -13.32 0.94
N SER A 140 15.63 -13.18 -0.23
CA SER A 140 15.65 -14.26 -1.22
C SER A 140 16.85 -14.14 -2.16
N VAL A 141 17.02 -15.16 -2.98
CA VAL A 141 17.98 -15.20 -4.09
C VAL A 141 17.70 -14.16 -5.18
N ALA A 142 16.52 -13.52 -5.17
CA ALA A 142 16.16 -12.47 -6.12
C ALA A 142 16.87 -11.12 -5.85
N GLY A 143 17.62 -11.02 -4.75
CA GLY A 143 18.37 -9.83 -4.36
C GLY A 143 17.76 -9.07 -3.18
N PRO A 144 18.40 -7.97 -2.76
CA PRO A 144 17.95 -7.19 -1.61
C PRO A 144 16.69 -6.39 -1.93
N SER A 145 15.94 -6.03 -0.89
CA SER A 145 14.75 -5.17 -0.96
C SER A 145 14.90 -3.97 -0.03
N ALA A 146 14.47 -2.79 -0.49
CA ALA A 146 14.24 -1.64 0.38
C ALA A 146 12.87 -1.81 1.06
N TYR A 147 12.85 -1.88 2.39
CA TYR A 147 11.66 -2.23 3.16
C TYR A 147 11.60 -1.45 4.49
N TYR A 148 10.49 -0.74 4.68
CA TYR A 148 10.09 -0.14 5.95
C TYR A 148 8.60 -0.40 6.24
N SER A 149 8.16 -0.14 7.46
CA SER A 149 6.74 -0.27 7.84
C SER A 149 6.25 0.94 8.62
N ALA A 150 5.07 1.45 8.25
CA ALA A 150 4.22 2.20 9.17
C ALA A 150 3.51 1.21 10.09
N THR A 151 3.59 1.40 11.41
CA THR A 151 2.94 0.51 12.37
C THR A 151 1.94 1.27 13.23
N ARG A 152 0.98 0.53 13.80
CA ARG A 152 -0.08 1.07 14.68
C ARG A 152 -0.78 2.28 14.06
N MET A 153 -1.25 2.15 12.82
CA MET A 153 -1.95 3.25 12.15
C MET A 153 -3.37 3.37 12.71
N THR A 154 -3.83 4.59 12.95
CA THR A 154 -5.26 4.86 13.17
C THR A 154 -5.91 5.10 11.82
N ALA A 155 -6.96 4.34 11.49
CA ALA A 155 -7.68 4.45 10.24
C ALA A 155 -9.13 4.89 10.45
N ARG A 156 -9.68 5.67 9.51
CA ARG A 156 -11.10 6.03 9.42
C ARG A 156 -11.52 6.14 7.96
N GLY A 157 -12.77 5.81 7.67
CA GLY A 157 -13.28 5.88 6.32
C GLY A 157 -14.55 5.08 6.12
N THR A 158 -14.76 4.60 4.90
CA THR A 158 -15.97 3.88 4.49
C THR A 158 -15.63 2.56 3.81
N ILE A 159 -16.50 1.59 4.02
CA ILE A 159 -16.61 0.34 3.29
C ILE A 159 -18.08 0.26 2.89
N THR A 160 -18.36 0.09 1.60
CA THR A 160 -19.72 0.00 1.05
C THR A 160 -19.80 -1.14 0.07
#